data_AF-U4U769-F1
#
_entry.id   AF-U4U769-F1
#
_cell.length_a   1.000
_cell.length_b   1.000
_cell.length_c   1.000
_cell.angle_alpha   90.00
_cell.angle_beta   90.00
_cell.angle_gamma   90.00
#
_symmetry.space_group_name_H-M   'P 1'
#
loop_
_entity.id
_entity.type
_entity.pdbx_description
1 polymer ?
#
loop_
_entity_poly.entity_id
_entity_poly.type
_entity_poly.pdbx_seq_one_letter_code
_entity_poly.pdbx_strand_id
1 'polypeptide(L)'
;MLVLIWLGFLTKQQTTLAVILLNIQAISAVKLFGSLINHVDLSPRYTGVLMGLENTLGQVIAMFAPIFNQLMVADLTDVARWRSIFLSLAAVEFVTCPFFILLGSAEVPWWNSRTRKNEERQ
;
A
#
# COMPACT_ATOMS: atom_id res chain seq x y z
N MET A 1 -10.28 2.83 -0.66
CA MET A 1 -11.24 2.06 0.18
C MET A 1 -12.67 2.23 -0.32
N LEU A 2 -13.26 3.44 -0.26
CA LEU A 2 -14.65 3.66 -0.69
C LEU A 2 -14.90 3.26 -2.15
N VAL A 3 -13.93 3.55 -3.04
CA VAL A 3 -13.98 3.17 -4.46
C VAL A 3 -14.01 1.64 -4.64
N LEU A 4 -13.20 0.89 -3.88
CA LEU A 4 -13.20 -0.58 -3.92
C LEU A 4 -14.52 -1.18 -3.41
N ILE A 5 -15.07 -0.63 -2.33
CA ILE A 5 -16.39 -1.03 -1.84
C ILE A 5 -17.41 -0.80 -2.94
N TRP A 6 -17.44 0.39 -3.53
CA TRP A 6 -18.39 0.71 -4.60
C TRP A 6 -18.25 -0.21 -5.81
N LEU A 7 -17.01 -0.50 -6.24
CA LEU A 7 -16.71 -1.42 -7.33
C LEU A 7 -17.25 -2.83 -7.07
N GLY A 8 -17.22 -3.30 -5.81
CA GLY A 8 -17.75 -4.60 -5.42
C GLY A 8 -19.27 -4.75 -5.53
N PHE A 9 -20.02 -3.65 -5.59
CA PHE A 9 -21.48 -3.68 -5.71
C PHE A 9 -21.99 -3.39 -7.13
N LEU A 10 -21.10 -3.23 -8.12
CA LEU A 10 -21.50 -3.00 -9.51
C LEU A 10 -22.03 -4.27 -10.18
N THR A 11 -23.02 -4.07 -11.03
CA THR A 11 -23.62 -5.13 -11.86
C THR A 11 -23.00 -5.13 -13.27
N LYS A 12 -23.14 -6.25 -14.00
CA LYS A 12 -22.55 -6.44 -15.34
C LYS A 12 -23.00 -5.39 -16.38
N GLN A 13 -24.14 -4.74 -16.16
CA GLN A 13 -24.68 -3.71 -17.04
C GLN A 13 -23.92 -2.38 -16.95
N GLN A 14 -23.13 -2.16 -15.90
CA GLN A 14 -22.46 -0.89 -15.60
C GLN A 14 -20.96 -0.92 -15.91
N THR A 15 -20.55 -1.61 -16.99
CA THR A 15 -19.13 -1.81 -17.35
C THR A 15 -18.35 -0.51 -17.49
N THR A 16 -18.92 0.51 -18.14
CA THR A 16 -18.25 1.82 -18.31
C THR A 16 -17.92 2.47 -16.96
N LEU A 17 -18.85 2.39 -16.01
CA LEU A 17 -18.67 2.95 -14.68
C LEU A 17 -17.63 2.15 -13.89
N ALA A 18 -17.63 0.81 -14.01
CA ALA A 18 -16.60 -0.04 -13.41
C ALA A 18 -15.19 0.31 -13.90
N VAL A 19 -15.01 0.53 -15.20
CA VAL A 19 -13.72 0.94 -15.77
C VAL A 19 -13.30 2.30 -15.23
N ILE A 20 -14.20 3.28 -15.17
CA ILE A 20 -13.88 4.61 -14.62
C ILE A 20 -13.44 4.50 -13.16
N LEU A 21 -14.17 3.75 -12.34
CA LEU A 21 -13.82 3.58 -10.92
C LEU A 21 -12.51 2.81 -10.73
N LEU A 22 -12.21 1.83 -11.60
CA LEU A 22 -10.92 1.12 -11.58
C LEU A 22 -9.76 2.08 -11.85
N ASN A 23 -9.92 3.00 -12.80
CA ASN A 23 -8.92 4.03 -13.09
C ASN A 23 -8.77 5.01 -11.92
N ILE A 24 -9.87 5.42 -11.28
CA ILE A 24 -9.82 6.27 -10.08
C ILE A 24 -9.08 5.53 -8.95
N GLN A 25 -9.32 4.24 -8.77
CA GLN A 25 -8.59 3.45 -7.79
C GLN A 25 -7.09 3.39 -8.11
N ALA A 26 -6.68 3.38 -9.37
CA ALA A 26 -5.26 3.43 -9.73
C ALA A 26 -4.57 4.73 -9.28
N ILE A 27 -5.28 5.86 -9.29
CA ILE A 27 -4.76 7.16 -8.79
C ILE A 27 -4.41 7.09 -7.30
N SER A 28 -5.06 6.22 -6.52
CA SER A 28 -4.75 6.04 -5.11
C SER A 28 -3.32 5.53 -4.83
N ALA A 29 -2.60 5.08 -5.86
CA ALA A 29 -1.17 4.76 -5.78
C ALA A 29 -0.31 5.97 -5.38
N VAL A 30 -0.83 7.21 -5.44
CA VAL A 30 -0.18 8.42 -4.92
C VAL A 30 0.26 8.29 -3.45
N LYS A 31 -0.37 7.41 -2.66
CA LYS A 31 0.05 7.09 -1.28
C LYS A 31 1.51 6.66 -1.19
N LEU A 32 2.06 6.07 -2.25
CA LEU A 32 3.48 5.68 -2.32
C LEU A 32 4.40 6.88 -2.12
N PHE A 33 4.04 8.07 -2.60
CA PHE A 33 4.84 9.28 -2.37
C PHE A 33 4.92 9.66 -0.88
N GLY A 34 3.85 9.44 -0.13
CA GLY A 34 3.87 9.63 1.33
C GLY A 34 4.85 8.66 2.01
N SER A 35 4.88 7.39 1.58
CA SER A 35 5.87 6.41 2.05
C SER A 35 7.30 6.88 1.72
N LEU A 36 7.54 7.34 0.49
CA LEU A 36 8.86 7.80 0.06
C LEU A 36 9.39 8.96 0.93
N ILE A 37 8.55 9.95 1.22
CA ILE A 37 8.93 11.07 2.09
C ILE A 37 9.22 10.57 3.51
N ASN A 38 8.38 9.68 4.04
CA ASN A 38 8.58 9.10 5.37
C ASN A 38 9.93 8.36 5.50
N HIS A 39 10.39 7.65 4.47
CA HIS A 39 11.69 6.96 4.48
C HIS A 39 12.88 7.94 4.49
N VAL A 40 12.73 9.07 3.78
CA VAL A 40 13.73 10.15 3.77
C VAL A 40 13.78 10.83 5.14
N ASP A 41 12.62 11.19 5.69
CA ASP A 41 12.52 11.89 6.97
C ASP A 41 13.02 11.03 8.14
N LEU A 42 12.68 9.74 8.14
CA LEU A 42 13.09 8.81 9.20
C LEU A 42 14.60 8.56 9.19
N SER A 43 15.20 8.33 8.03
CA SER A 43 16.64 8.08 7.95
C SER A 43 17.24 8.48 6.60
N PRO A 44 17.68 9.74 6.44
CA PRO A 44 18.30 10.21 5.19
C PRO A 44 19.55 9.41 4.78
N ARG A 45 20.24 8.82 5.76
CA ARG A 45 21.46 8.04 5.54
C ARG A 45 21.17 6.63 5.02
N TYR A 46 20.11 6.00 5.51
CA TYR A 46 19.76 4.62 5.19
C TYR A 46 18.54 4.51 4.26
N THR A 47 18.01 5.63 3.73
CA THR A 47 16.83 5.66 2.85
C THR A 47 16.91 4.64 1.73
N GLY A 48 18.05 4.56 1.01
CA GLY A 48 18.19 3.61 -0.11
C GLY A 48 18.11 2.14 0.32
N VAL A 49 18.66 1.80 1.49
CA VAL A 49 18.58 0.42 2.03
C VAL A 49 17.17 0.11 2.51
N LEU A 50 16.53 1.05 3.22
CA LEU A 50 15.16 0.90 3.71
C LEU A 50 14.15 0.77 2.56
N MET A 51 14.24 1.63 1.55
CA MET A 51 13.42 1.54 0.33
C MET A 51 13.68 0.24 -0.45
N GLY A 52 14.93 -0.23 -0.50
CA GLY A 52 15.26 -1.51 -1.13
C GLY A 52 14.63 -2.70 -0.41
N LEU A 53 14.62 -2.68 0.93
CA LEU A 53 13.95 -3.69 1.75
C LEU A 53 12.43 -3.63 1.59
N GLU A 54 11.83 -2.44 1.64
CA GLU A 54 10.40 -2.22 1.38
C GLU A 54 9.98 -2.78 0.02
N ASN A 55 10.73 -2.45 -1.04
CA ASN A 55 10.47 -2.95 -2.38
C ASN A 55 10.60 -4.47 -2.46
N THR A 56 11.62 -5.05 -1.81
CA THR A 56 11.80 -6.51 -1.80
C THR A 56 10.62 -7.22 -1.13
N LEU A 57 10.18 -6.73 0.04
CA LEU A 57 9.00 -7.25 0.72
C LEU A 57 7.74 -7.08 -0.12
N GLY A 58 7.59 -5.92 -0.77
CA GLY A 58 6.48 -5.64 -1.68
C GLY A 58 6.42 -6.63 -2.84
N GLN A 59 7.57 -6.94 -3.46
CA GLN A 59 7.62 -7.90 -4.57
C GLN A 59 7.37 -9.34 -4.12
N VAL A 60 7.82 -9.73 -2.93
CA VAL A 60 7.49 -11.03 -2.35
C VAL A 60 5.97 -11.16 -2.17
N ILE A 61 5.30 -10.13 -1.63
CA ILE A 61 3.84 -10.13 -1.48
C ILE A 61 3.15 -10.15 -2.85
N ALA A 62 3.62 -9.35 -3.81
CA ALA A 62 3.07 -9.28 -5.16
C ALA A 62 3.15 -10.63 -5.88
N MET A 63 4.19 -11.43 -5.63
CA MET A 63 4.33 -12.79 -6.17
C MET A 63 3.17 -13.71 -5.76
N PHE A 64 2.57 -13.51 -4.58
CA PHE A 64 1.44 -14.31 -4.10
C PHE A 64 0.07 -13.83 -4.61
N ALA A 65 -0.03 -12.59 -5.11
CA ALA A 65 -1.31 -12.02 -5.55
C ALA A 65 -2.02 -12.84 -6.65
N PRO A 66 -1.33 -13.38 -7.68
CA PRO A 66 -1.97 -14.24 -8.68
C PRO A 66 -2.51 -15.54 -8.09
N ILE A 67 -1.79 -16.15 -7.13
CA ILE A 67 -2.22 -17.39 -6.47
C ILE A 67 -3.49 -17.12 -5.66
N PHE A 68 -3.53 -16.02 -4.91
CA PHE A 68 -4.71 -15.59 -4.18
C PHE A 68 -5.91 -15.36 -5.11
N ASN A 69 -5.71 -14.60 -6.20
CA ASN A 69 -6.77 -14.33 -7.18
C ASN A 69 -7.28 -15.61 -7.84
N GLN A 70 -6.38 -16.54 -8.17
CA GLN A 70 -6.73 -17.83 -8.79
C GLN A 70 -7.58 -18.69 -7.87
N LEU A 71 -7.32 -18.67 -6.56
CA LEU A 71 -8.12 -19.40 -5.56
C LEU A 71 -9.52 -18.78 -5.37
N MET A 72 -9.62 -17.45 -5.46
CA MET A 72 -10.89 -16.73 -5.25
C MET A 72 -11.80 -16.74 -6.48
N VAL A 73 -11.23 -16.57 -7.68
CA VAL A 73 -11.96 -16.48 -8.95
C VAL A 73 -11.65 -17.70 -9.82
N ALA A 74 -12.37 -18.80 -9.56
CA ALA A 74 -12.37 -19.97 -10.45
C ALA A 74 -13.17 -19.70 -11.75
N ASP A 75 -14.16 -18.81 -11.69
CA ASP A 75 -14.97 -18.37 -12.84
C ASP A 75 -14.93 -16.84 -12.95
N LEU A 76 -14.32 -16.34 -14.02
CA LEU A 76 -14.14 -14.91 -14.29
C LEU A 76 -15.46 -14.17 -14.54
N THR A 77 -16.55 -14.90 -14.81
CA THR A 77 -17.86 -14.33 -15.11
C THR A 77 -18.73 -14.13 -13.86
N ASP A 78 -18.31 -14.65 -12.71
CA ASP A 78 -19.08 -14.57 -11.46
C ASP A 78 -18.81 -13.25 -10.71
N VAL A 79 -19.82 -12.38 -10.67
CA VAL A 79 -19.74 -11.07 -10.01
C VAL A 79 -19.55 -11.20 -8.49
N ALA A 80 -20.08 -12.26 -7.87
CA ALA A 80 -19.98 -12.45 -6.43
C ALA A 80 -18.53 -12.70 -5.99
N ARG A 81 -17.75 -13.42 -6.81
CA ARG A 81 -16.32 -13.69 -6.54
C ARG A 81 -15.47 -12.42 -6.65
N TRP A 82 -15.71 -11.62 -7.68
CA TRP A 82 -15.06 -10.32 -7.84
C TRP A 82 -15.39 -9.36 -6.70
N ARG A 83 -16.64 -9.34 -6.23
CA ARG A 83 -17.04 -8.59 -5.04
C ARG A 83 -16.21 -9.00 -3.81
N SER A 84 -16.00 -10.29 -3.58
CA SER A 84 -15.17 -10.77 -2.47
C SER A 84 -13.72 -10.27 -2.59
N ILE A 85 -13.13 -10.25 -3.79
CA ILE A 85 -11.80 -9.68 -4.03
C ILE A 85 -11.79 -8.19 -3.67
N PHE A 86 -12.70 -7.39 -4.22
CA PHE A 86 -12.69 -5.95 -3.94
C PHE A 86 -12.95 -5.61 -2.47
N LEU A 87 -13.80 -6.38 -1.78
CA LEU A 87 -14.02 -6.23 -0.35
C LEU A 87 -12.78 -6.64 0.47
N SER A 88 -12.06 -7.70 0.08
CA SER A 88 -10.80 -8.07 0.75
C SER A 88 -9.74 -6.98 0.61
N LEU A 89 -9.60 -6.38 -0.58
CA LEU A 89 -8.69 -5.25 -0.82
C LEU A 89 -9.09 -4.03 0.01
N ALA A 90 -10.39 -3.73 0.09
CA ALA A 90 -10.90 -2.63 0.92
C ALA A 90 -10.62 -2.85 2.41
N ALA A 91 -10.76 -4.10 2.89
CA ALA A 91 -10.47 -4.46 4.28
C ALA A 91 -8.99 -4.31 4.60
N VAL A 92 -8.09 -4.76 3.71
CA VAL A 92 -6.65 -4.57 3.88
C VAL A 92 -6.31 -3.08 3.92
N GLU A 93 -6.82 -2.27 2.99
CA GLU A 93 -6.60 -0.81 3.02
C GLU A 93 -7.11 -0.17 4.31
N PHE A 94 -8.26 -0.63 4.82
CA PHE A 94 -8.85 -0.11 6.04
C PHE A 94 -8.02 -0.44 7.28
N VAL A 95 -7.37 -1.61 7.34
CA VAL A 95 -6.52 -2.04 8.46
C VAL A 95 -5.13 -1.39 8.40
N THR A 96 -4.58 -1.20 7.20
CA THR A 96 -3.25 -0.59 7.04
C THR A 96 -3.22 0.86 7.50
N CYS A 97 -4.27 1.64 7.24
CA CYS A 97 -4.35 3.05 7.67
C CYS A 97 -4.17 3.25 9.20
N PRO A 98 -4.99 2.64 10.08
CA PRO A 98 -4.82 2.78 11.52
C PRO A 98 -3.52 2.14 12.01
N PHE A 99 -3.07 1.04 11.40
CA PHE A 99 -1.78 0.44 11.74
C PHE A 99 -0.63 1.45 11.52
N PHE A 100 -0.64 2.15 10.39
CA PHE A 100 0.32 3.22 10.10
C PHE A 100 0.17 4.43 11.03
N ILE A 101 -1.06 4.86 11.33
CA ILE A 101 -1.30 5.99 12.24
C ILE A 101 -0.82 5.67 13.67
N LEU A 102 -0.99 4.44 14.13
CA LEU A 102 -0.65 4.03 15.50
C LEU A 102 0.84 3.71 15.68
N LEU A 103 1.50 3.16 14.66
CA LEU A 103 2.88 2.67 14.75
C LEU A 103 3.89 3.50 13.95
N GLY A 104 3.42 4.34 13.05
CA GLY A 104 4.26 5.23 12.26
C GLY A 104 4.91 6.29 13.14
N SER A 105 6.16 6.62 12.84
CA SER A 105 6.87 7.75 13.41
C SER A 105 7.61 8.48 12.29
N ALA A 106 7.65 9.81 12.38
CA ALA A 106 8.42 10.68 11.51
C ALA A 106 9.69 11.22 12.19
N GLU A 107 9.98 10.77 13.42
CA GLU A 107 11.16 11.20 14.16
C GLU A 107 12.39 10.39 13.77
N VAL A 108 13.52 11.07 13.59
CA VAL A 108 14.79 10.44 13.30
C VAL A 108 15.18 9.50 14.45
N PRO A 109 15.32 8.19 14.21
CA PRO A 109 15.61 7.26 15.29
C PRO A 109 17.04 7.38 15.81
N TRP A 110 17.28 6.93 17.05
CA TRP A 110 18.57 7.07 17.75
C TRP A 110 19.75 6.44 16.98
N TRP A 111 19.54 5.34 16.25
CA TRP A 111 20.56 4.70 15.42
C TRP A 111 20.97 5.52 14.17
N ASN A 112 20.19 6.54 13.81
CA ASN A 112 20.47 7.44 12.70
C ASN A 112 21.19 8.73 13.15
N SER A 113 21.33 8.98 14.46
CA SER A 113 22.08 10.12 14.98
C SER A 113 23.59 9.85 15.00
N ARG A 114 24.40 10.83 14.56
CA ARG A 114 25.80 10.88 14.99
C ARG A 114 25.79 11.11 16.49
N THR A 115 26.61 10.37 17.23
CA THR A 115 27.19 10.88 18.47
C THR A 115 27.68 12.31 18.18
N ARG A 116 26.97 13.34 18.65
CA ARG A 116 27.47 14.73 18.67
C ARG A 116 28.57 14.82 19.74
N LYS A 117 29.68 14.15 19.48
CA LYS A 117 30.96 14.33 20.15
C LYS A 117 31.94 14.45 18.99
N ASN A 118 32.27 15.68 18.61
CA ASN A 118 33.56 16.11 18.04
C ASN A 118 33.51 17.42 17.23
N GLU A 119 32.34 18.06 17.04
CA GLU A 119 32.28 19.37 16.33
C GLU A 119 32.12 20.57 17.27
N GLU A 120 31.97 20.37 18.59
CA GLU A 120 32.08 21.44 19.62
C GLU A 120 33.50 21.50 20.25
N ARG A 121 34.49 20.83 19.65
CA ARG A 121 35.91 20.93 20.04
C ARG A 121 36.81 21.29 18.85
N GLN A 122 36.41 22.31 18.09
CA GLN A 122 37.32 23.08 17.24
C GLN A 122 36.96 24.56 17.36
#